data_AF-A0A0T6AXJ3-F1
#
_entry.id   AF-A0A0T6AXJ3-F1
#
_cell.length_a   1.000
_cell.length_b   1.000
_cell.length_c   1.000
_cell.angle_alpha   90.00
_cell.angle_beta   90.00
_cell.angle_gamma   90.00
#
_symmetry.space_group_name_H-M   'P 1'
#
loop_
_entity.id
_entity.type
_entity.pdbx_description
1 polymer ?
#
loop_
_entity_poly.entity_id
_entity_poly.type
_entity_poly.pdbx_seq_one_letter_code
_entity_poly.pdbx_strand_id
1 'polypeptide(L)'
;MFSNGLACNLPFSCMSVTRDSGSDELLPNKMAREPVLLNVYDMYKINDITSNIGLGVFHSGVEIYGTEFAYGGHQYPFTGIFEILPRDEHELGEQFRFRQSIHIGYTDFTEDDIKRLINQLGNEFRGDRYHLMNHNCNHFSGTFTKVSTF
;
A
#
# COMPACT_ATOMS: atom_id res chain seq x y z
N MET A 1 -62.25 -18.40 -4.07
CA MET A 1 -61.85 -18.48 -2.65
C MET A 1 -61.13 -19.81 -2.45
N PHE A 2 -59.81 -19.74 -2.18
CA PHE A 2 -58.89 -20.67 -1.45
C PHE A 2 -59.01 -22.20 -1.66
N SER A 3 -57.96 -23.02 -1.80
CA SER A 3 -56.50 -22.86 -1.74
C SER A 3 -55.79 -24.13 -2.29
N ASN A 4 -54.70 -23.90 -3.06
CA ASN A 4 -53.41 -24.60 -3.28
C ASN A 4 -53.21 -26.04 -2.71
N GLY A 5 -52.67 -27.04 -3.43
CA GLY A 5 -51.42 -27.10 -4.23
C GLY A 5 -50.21 -27.34 -3.28
N LEU A 6 -49.32 -28.32 -3.38
CA LEU A 6 -48.80 -29.17 -4.46
C LEU A 6 -48.46 -30.59 -3.92
N ALA A 7 -48.54 -31.60 -4.79
CA ALA A 7 -48.11 -32.97 -4.50
C ALA A 7 -46.65 -33.20 -4.97
N CYS A 8 -45.79 -33.65 -4.06
CA CYS A 8 -44.51 -34.29 -4.39
C CYS A 8 -44.76 -35.79 -4.63
N ASN A 9 -44.33 -36.32 -5.77
CA ASN A 9 -44.24 -37.76 -6.03
C ASN A 9 -42.85 -38.11 -6.55
N LEU A 10 -42.08 -38.85 -5.75
CA LEU A 10 -40.89 -39.61 -6.15
C LEU A 10 -41.31 -41.04 -6.52
N PRO A 11 -40.46 -41.80 -7.23
CA PRO A 11 -39.92 -42.99 -6.54
C PRO A 11 -38.42 -43.29 -6.82
N PHE A 12 -37.69 -43.47 -5.70
CA PHE A 12 -36.63 -44.44 -5.36
C PHE A 12 -35.78 -45.18 -6.42
N SER A 13 -34.44 -45.14 -6.24
CA SER A 13 -33.55 -46.28 -5.82
C SER A 13 -32.08 -46.00 -6.25
N CYS A 14 -31.15 -45.60 -5.37
CA CYS A 14 -30.30 -46.36 -4.43
C CYS A 14 -29.02 -47.00 -5.06
N MET A 15 -27.85 -46.37 -4.86
CA MET A 15 -26.60 -46.91 -4.27
C MET A 15 -25.33 -46.20 -4.78
N SER A 16 -24.43 -45.99 -3.83
CA SER A 16 -23.21 -45.20 -3.82
C SER A 16 -22.04 -45.77 -4.62
N VAL A 17 -21.29 -44.92 -5.32
CA VAL A 17 -19.85 -45.09 -5.58
C VAL A 17 -19.13 -43.74 -5.38
N THR A 18 -17.92 -43.87 -4.86
CA THR A 18 -16.98 -42.93 -4.24
C THR A 18 -16.51 -41.73 -5.08
N ARG A 19 -16.16 -40.64 -4.35
CA ARG A 19 -15.10 -39.62 -4.61
C ARG A 19 -14.40 -39.70 -5.97
N ASP A 20 -14.41 -38.61 -6.75
CA ASP A 20 -13.19 -37.83 -6.99
C ASP A 20 -13.46 -36.43 -7.59
N SER A 21 -12.66 -35.48 -7.13
CA SER A 21 -12.14 -34.28 -7.80
C SER A 21 -13.09 -33.21 -8.32
N GLY A 22 -13.13 -32.11 -7.55
CA GLY A 22 -13.53 -30.80 -8.01
C GLY A 22 -12.67 -30.33 -9.17
N SER A 23 -13.34 -29.74 -10.15
CA SER A 23 -12.76 -28.76 -11.06
C SER A 23 -13.36 -27.42 -10.68
N ASP A 24 -12.89 -26.86 -9.55
CA ASP A 24 -12.82 -25.41 -9.46
C ASP A 24 -11.88 -25.00 -10.59
N GLU A 25 -12.46 -24.49 -11.68
CA GLU A 25 -11.72 -23.73 -12.68
C GLU A 25 -10.92 -22.66 -11.91
N LEU A 26 -9.61 -22.89 -11.79
CA LEU A 26 -8.67 -21.86 -11.36
C LEU A 26 -8.82 -20.71 -12.36
N LEU A 27 -9.61 -19.71 -11.99
CA LEU A 27 -9.51 -18.41 -12.62
C LEU A 27 -8.03 -18.06 -12.65
N PRO A 28 -7.44 -17.76 -13.82
CA PRO A 28 -6.03 -17.42 -13.90
C PRO A 28 -5.80 -16.30 -12.89
N ASN A 29 -4.84 -16.53 -11.98
CA ASN A 29 -4.44 -15.61 -10.91
C ASN A 29 -4.53 -14.19 -11.47
N LYS A 30 -5.60 -13.47 -11.12
CA LYS A 30 -5.80 -12.11 -11.59
C LYS A 30 -4.73 -11.34 -10.87
N MET A 31 -3.57 -11.20 -11.52
CA MET A 31 -2.44 -10.45 -11.04
C MET A 31 -3.02 -9.14 -10.52
N ALA A 32 -2.83 -8.88 -9.23
CA ALA A 32 -3.46 -7.79 -8.54
C ALA A 32 -2.77 -6.52 -9.02
N ARG A 33 -3.09 -6.07 -10.25
CA ARG A 33 -2.48 -4.93 -10.96
C ARG A 33 -2.83 -3.63 -10.25
N GLU A 34 -2.33 -3.50 -9.04
CA GLU A 34 -2.55 -2.39 -8.16
C GLU A 34 -1.56 -1.29 -8.54
N PRO A 35 -2.02 -0.06 -8.80
CA PRO A 35 -1.12 1.05 -9.08
C PRO A 35 -0.25 1.37 -7.86
N VAL A 36 1.03 1.62 -8.12
CA VAL A 36 1.98 2.16 -7.16
C VAL A 36 2.15 3.64 -7.46
N LEU A 37 1.69 4.49 -6.55
CA LEU A 37 1.75 5.95 -6.70
C LEU A 37 2.78 6.53 -5.72
N LEU A 38 3.53 7.53 -6.18
CA LEU A 38 4.42 8.32 -5.34
C LEU A 38 3.78 9.69 -5.11
N ASN A 39 3.33 9.95 -3.89
CA ASN A 39 2.78 11.24 -3.49
C ASN A 39 3.93 12.15 -3.06
N VAL A 40 4.00 13.34 -3.64
CA VAL A 40 5.07 14.32 -3.41
C VAL A 40 4.49 15.55 -2.73
N TYR A 41 5.20 16.05 -1.71
CA TYR A 41 4.80 17.21 -0.92
C TYR A 41 5.92 18.24 -0.89
N ASP A 42 5.52 19.50 -1.04
CA ASP A 42 6.38 20.66 -0.84
C ASP A 42 6.55 20.92 0.66
N MET A 43 7.79 21.03 1.13
CA MET A 43 8.10 21.52 2.49
C MET A 43 8.24 23.05 2.47
N TYR A 44 7.13 23.77 2.27
CA TYR A 44 7.15 25.19 1.86
C TYR A 44 7.92 26.10 2.83
N LYS A 45 7.82 25.93 4.15
CA LYS A 45 8.61 26.75 5.10
C LYS A 45 10.12 26.60 4.92
N ILE A 46 10.59 25.42 4.54
CA ILE A 46 12.01 25.18 4.25
C ILE A 46 12.34 25.72 2.85
N ASN A 47 11.46 25.48 1.88
CA ASN A 47 11.62 25.95 0.50
C ASN A 47 11.64 27.47 0.40
N ASP A 48 10.93 28.20 1.25
CA ASP A 48 10.99 29.67 1.33
C ASP A 48 12.40 30.17 1.70
N ILE A 49 13.14 29.41 2.50
CA ILE A 49 14.51 29.74 2.91
C ILE A 49 15.51 29.26 1.85
N THR A 50 15.36 28.03 1.34
CA THR A 50 16.33 27.38 0.47
C THR A 50 16.14 27.68 -1.02
N SER A 51 14.98 28.21 -1.43
CA SER A 51 14.72 28.61 -2.83
C SER A 51 15.69 29.69 -3.33
N ASN A 52 16.13 30.58 -2.43
CA ASN A 52 17.10 31.64 -2.75
C ASN A 52 18.47 31.11 -3.18
N ILE A 53 18.78 29.83 -2.88
CA ILE A 53 20.00 29.14 -3.31
C ILE A 53 19.70 28.00 -4.31
N GLY A 54 18.48 27.95 -4.84
CA GLY A 54 18.06 26.98 -5.86
C GLY A 54 17.80 25.56 -5.33
N LEU A 55 17.61 25.38 -4.02
CA LEU A 55 17.35 24.08 -3.41
C LEU A 55 15.88 23.93 -3.00
N GLY A 56 15.22 22.89 -3.52
CA GLY A 56 13.89 22.46 -3.09
C GLY A 56 13.98 21.21 -2.21
N VAL A 57 13.26 21.22 -1.09
CA VAL A 57 13.09 20.11 -0.17
C VAL A 57 11.70 19.54 -0.35
N PHE A 58 11.66 18.25 -0.65
CA PHE A 58 10.44 17.50 -0.90
C PHE A 58 10.37 16.30 0.02
N HIS A 59 9.14 16.01 0.44
CA HIS A 59 8.79 14.76 1.09
C HIS A 59 8.03 13.88 0.11
N SER A 60 8.22 12.56 0.24
CA SER A 60 7.46 11.60 -0.54
C SER A 60 6.92 10.46 0.32
N GLY A 61 5.72 10.01 -0.05
CA GLY A 61 5.07 8.79 0.43
C GLY A 61 4.66 7.90 -0.74
N VAL A 62 4.56 6.60 -0.50
CA VAL A 62 4.18 5.61 -1.52
C VAL A 62 2.79 5.08 -1.20
N GLU A 63 1.85 5.27 -2.13
CA GLU A 63 0.47 4.84 -2.02
C GLU A 63 0.25 3.54 -2.81
N ILE A 64 -0.27 2.52 -2.12
CA ILE A 64 -0.65 1.20 -2.66
C ILE A 64 -1.88 0.72 -1.86
N TYR A 65 -2.90 0.20 -2.53
CA TYR A 65 -4.15 -0.28 -1.88
C TYR A 65 -4.85 0.78 -1.01
N GLY A 66 -4.74 2.06 -1.38
CA GLY A 66 -5.36 3.16 -0.64
C GLY A 66 -4.69 3.50 0.70
N THR A 67 -3.53 2.93 1.00
CA THR A 67 -2.68 3.31 2.14
C THR A 67 -1.42 3.98 1.64
N GLU A 68 -1.06 5.13 2.21
CA GLU A 68 0.21 5.80 1.92
C GLU A 68 1.23 5.53 3.03
N PHE A 69 2.38 4.99 2.63
CA PHE A 69 3.50 4.68 3.51
C PHE A 69 4.58 5.76 3.37
N ALA A 70 5.01 6.31 4.48
CA ALA A 70 6.06 7.32 4.54
C ALA A 70 7.05 7.00 5.68
N TYR A 71 8.20 7.66 5.66
CA TYR A 71 9.26 7.44 6.65
C TYR A 71 9.66 8.75 7.34
N GLY A 72 9.66 8.71 8.68
CA GLY A 72 9.95 9.85 9.55
C GLY A 72 10.92 9.51 10.66
N GLY A 73 11.52 10.54 11.25
CA GLY A 73 12.50 10.41 12.33
C GLY A 73 11.89 10.50 13.72
N HIS A 74 12.37 9.66 14.64
CA HIS A 74 12.06 9.73 16.07
C HIS A 74 13.17 9.07 16.91
N GLN A 75 13.24 9.34 18.21
CA GLN A 75 14.35 8.89 19.07
C GLN A 75 14.38 7.40 19.44
N TYR A 76 13.33 6.64 19.12
CA TYR A 76 13.16 5.26 19.60
C TYR A 76 13.71 4.20 18.62
N PRO A 77 14.16 3.04 19.12
CA PRO A 77 14.82 2.00 18.32
C PRO A 77 13.83 1.09 17.56
N PHE A 78 12.75 1.65 17.03
CA PHE A 78 11.75 0.94 16.21
C PHE A 78 11.55 1.63 14.85
N THR A 79 10.76 1.03 13.97
CA THR A 79 10.49 1.53 12.61
C THR A 79 10.03 2.99 12.63
N GLY A 80 10.60 3.81 11.75
CA GLY A 80 10.09 5.16 11.48
C GLY A 80 9.09 5.18 10.33
N ILE A 81 8.76 4.02 9.76
CA ILE A 81 7.72 3.91 8.73
C ILE A 81 6.37 4.08 9.40
N PHE A 82 5.54 4.94 8.84
CA PHE A 82 4.17 5.18 9.27
C PHE A 82 3.22 5.18 8.09
N GLU A 83 1.93 5.01 8.40
CA GLU A 83 0.84 5.00 7.44
C GLU A 83 0.00 6.25 7.62
N ILE A 84 -0.45 6.84 6.52
CA ILE A 84 -1.43 7.94 6.50
C ILE A 84 -2.52 7.65 5.47
N LEU A 85 -3.63 8.37 5.57
CA LEU A 85 -4.55 8.47 4.45
C LEU A 85 -3.86 9.13 3.25
N PRO A 86 -4.04 8.62 2.02
CA PRO A 86 -3.35 9.18 0.86
C PRO A 86 -3.58 10.69 0.72
N ARG A 87 -2.47 11.43 0.58
CA ARG A 87 -2.47 12.89 0.35
C ARG A 87 -2.93 13.71 1.56
N ASP A 88 -3.04 13.11 2.74
CA ASP A 88 -3.38 13.83 3.96
C ASP A 88 -2.16 14.59 4.51
N GLU A 89 -1.98 15.82 4.02
CA GLU A 89 -0.93 16.72 4.49
C GLU A 89 -1.08 17.13 5.97
N HIS A 90 -2.27 16.98 6.56
CA HIS A 90 -2.49 17.34 7.97
C HIS A 90 -1.81 16.34 8.91
N GLU A 91 -1.76 15.05 8.54
CA GLU A 91 -1.05 14.03 9.31
C GLU A 91 0.49 14.21 9.24
N LEU A 92 1.00 14.75 8.13
CA LEU A 92 2.42 15.09 7.99
C LEU A 92 2.80 16.35 8.78
N GLY A 93 1.88 17.32 8.85
CA GLY A 93 2.01 18.55 9.62
C GLY A 93 1.90 19.82 8.78
N GLU A 94 1.70 20.96 9.45
CA GLU A 94 1.33 22.23 8.80
C GLU A 94 2.32 22.74 7.75
N GLN A 95 3.58 22.31 7.80
CA GLN A 95 4.64 22.69 6.85
C GLN A 95 4.62 21.92 5.52
N PHE A 96 3.77 20.91 5.37
CA PHE A 96 3.66 20.13 4.15
C PHE A 96 2.49 20.63 3.31
N ARG A 97 2.68 20.62 1.99
CA ARG A 97 1.62 20.86 1.01
C ARG A 97 1.68 19.80 -0.06
N PHE A 98 0.56 19.13 -0.32
CA PHE A 98 0.50 18.17 -1.42
C PHE A 98 0.79 18.86 -2.75
N ARG A 99 1.69 18.27 -3.53
CA ARG A 99 2.12 18.80 -4.82
C ARG A 99 1.51 18.01 -5.97
N GLN A 100 1.74 16.70 -5.99
CA GLN A 100 1.31 15.81 -7.07
C GLN A 100 1.46 14.34 -6.69
N SER A 101 0.79 13.48 -7.44
CA SER A 101 1.00 12.02 -7.45
C SER A 101 1.68 11.63 -8.76
N ILE A 102 2.71 10.79 -8.67
CA ILE A 102 3.45 10.26 -9.81
C ILE A 102 3.16 8.77 -9.87
N HIS A 103 2.60 8.28 -11.00
CA HIS A 103 2.43 6.85 -11.22
C HIS A 103 3.77 6.21 -11.50
N ILE A 104 4.22 5.31 -10.61
CA ILE A 104 5.51 4.64 -10.72
C ILE A 104 5.38 3.36 -11.56
N GLY A 105 4.29 2.63 -11.40
CA GLY A 105 4.00 1.41 -12.14
C GLY A 105 2.93 0.59 -11.42
N TYR A 106 2.96 -0.72 -11.64
CA TYR A 106 2.04 -1.64 -10.99
C TYR A 106 2.78 -2.62 -10.10
N THR A 107 2.08 -3.14 -9.10
CA THR A 107 2.51 -4.29 -8.32
C THR A 107 1.58 -5.47 -8.58
N ASP A 108 2.05 -6.67 -8.24
CA ASP A 108 1.30 -7.94 -8.22
C ASP A 108 1.28 -8.48 -6.78
N PHE A 109 1.97 -7.79 -5.86
CA PHE A 109 1.94 -8.08 -4.44
C PHE A 109 0.56 -7.82 -3.89
N THR A 110 0.05 -8.76 -3.12
CA THR A 110 -1.19 -8.58 -2.37
C THR A 110 -0.99 -7.60 -1.22
N GLU A 111 -2.08 -7.11 -0.63
CA GLU A 111 -2.01 -6.25 0.56
C GLU A 111 -1.21 -6.90 1.71
N ASP A 112 -1.31 -8.22 1.88
CA ASP A 112 -0.54 -8.98 2.87
C ASP A 112 0.95 -9.09 2.52
N ASP A 113 1.30 -9.15 1.23
CA ASP A 113 2.69 -9.08 0.78
C ASP A 113 3.28 -7.70 1.05
N ILE A 114 2.51 -6.62 0.80
CA ILE A 114 2.90 -5.25 1.12
C ILE A 114 3.14 -5.09 2.63
N LYS A 115 2.22 -5.57 3.48
CA LYS A 115 2.40 -5.54 4.94
C LYS A 115 3.67 -6.27 5.39
N ARG A 116 3.98 -7.42 4.79
CA ARG A 116 5.22 -8.16 5.09
C ARG A 116 6.46 -7.38 4.64
N LEU A 117 6.42 -6.76 3.47
CA LEU A 117 7.50 -5.95 2.93
C LEU A 117 7.76 -4.71 3.81
N ILE A 118 6.72 -4.00 4.24
CA ILE A 118 6.83 -2.85 5.14
C ILE A 118 7.46 -3.26 6.48
N ASN A 119 7.03 -4.38 7.06
CA ASN A 119 7.63 -4.89 8.29
C ASN A 119 9.12 -5.24 8.12
N GLN A 120 9.50 -5.80 6.97
CA GLN A 120 10.90 -6.09 6.67
C GLN A 120 11.72 -4.81 6.54
N LEU A 121 11.23 -3.83 5.77
CA LEU A 121 11.86 -2.53 5.59
C LEU A 121 11.97 -1.75 6.90
N GLY A 122 11.03 -1.92 7.83
CA GLY A 122 11.06 -1.27 9.15
C GLY A 122 12.27 -1.63 10.01
N ASN A 123 12.94 -2.75 9.73
CA ASN A 123 14.20 -3.10 10.41
C ASN A 123 15.38 -2.23 9.93
N GLU A 124 15.35 -1.80 8.66
CA GLU A 124 16.34 -0.91 8.07
C GLU A 124 16.00 0.56 8.37
N PHE A 125 14.75 0.94 8.09
CA PHE A 125 14.19 2.28 8.25
C PHE A 125 13.66 2.51 9.66
N ARG A 126 14.55 2.41 10.65
CA ARG A 126 14.24 2.79 12.03
C ARG A 126 14.17 4.31 12.18
N GLY A 127 13.26 4.81 13.00
CA GLY A 127 13.10 6.25 13.20
C GLY A 127 14.35 6.91 13.80
N ASP A 128 15.09 6.18 14.64
CA ASP A 128 16.34 6.67 15.26
C ASP A 128 17.55 6.68 14.33
N ARG A 129 17.37 6.22 13.08
CA ARG A 129 18.38 6.27 12.01
C ARG A 129 18.06 7.33 10.95
N TYR A 130 16.97 8.08 11.13
CA TYR A 130 16.57 9.09 10.16
C TYR A 130 17.63 10.18 10.05
N HIS A 131 18.02 10.48 8.82
CA HIS A 131 18.97 11.52 8.49
C HIS A 131 18.50 12.32 7.29
N LEU A 132 18.31 13.63 7.47
CA LEU A 132 17.75 14.56 6.48
C LEU A 132 18.38 14.44 5.09
N MET A 133 19.67 14.14 4.98
CA MET A 133 20.37 14.06 3.70
C MET A 133 20.61 12.64 3.17
N ASN A 134 20.74 11.64 4.05
CA ASN A 134 21.36 10.35 3.71
C ASN A 134 20.47 9.15 4.02
N HIS A 135 19.37 9.35 4.74
CA HIS A 135 18.47 8.28 5.16
C HIS A 135 17.12 8.90 5.55
N ASN A 136 16.33 9.30 4.54
CA ASN A 136 15.09 10.07 4.73
C ASN A 136 13.92 9.43 3.96
N CYS A 137 12.76 10.07 3.99
CA CYS A 137 11.56 9.66 3.27
C CYS A 137 11.82 9.31 1.79
N ASN A 138 12.63 10.09 1.06
CA ASN A 138 12.92 9.85 -0.35
C ASN A 138 13.74 8.57 -0.58
N HIS A 139 14.65 8.25 0.35
CA HIS A 139 15.40 6.99 0.31
C HIS A 139 14.47 5.79 0.55
N PHE A 140 13.57 5.92 1.53
CA PHE A 140 12.54 4.92 1.80
C PHE A 140 11.65 4.71 0.58
N SER A 141 11.05 5.77 0.03
CA SER A 141 10.18 5.66 -1.13
C SER A 141 10.89 5.05 -2.34
N GLY A 142 12.16 5.42 -2.58
CA GLY A 142 12.99 4.83 -3.63
C GLY A 142 13.24 3.33 -3.45
N THR A 143 13.59 2.91 -2.22
CA THR A 143 13.77 1.47 -1.91
C THR A 143 12.45 0.71 -2.03
N PHE A 144 11.38 1.24 -1.46
CA PHE A 144 10.08 0.56 -1.44
C PHE A 144 9.52 0.38 -2.85
N THR A 145 9.47 1.45 -3.65
CA THR A 145 8.99 1.38 -5.05
C THR A 145 9.83 0.43 -5.90
N LYS A 146 11.17 0.43 -5.74
CA LYS A 146 12.05 -0.48 -6.47
C LYS A 146 11.78 -1.96 -6.17
N VAL A 147 11.33 -2.28 -4.96
CA VAL A 147 11.03 -3.66 -4.55
C VAL A 147 9.59 -4.06 -4.85
N SER A 148 8.65 -3.12 -4.78
CA SER A 148 7.22 -3.39 -4.96
C SER A 148 6.72 -3.28 -6.40
N THR A 149 7.47 -2.66 -7.30
CA THR A 149 7.00 -2.32 -8.66
C THR A 149 7.77 -3.10 -9.73
N PHE A 150 7.11 -3.41 -10.86
CA PHE A 150 7.71 -3.95 -12.08
C PHE A 150 7.45 -3.07 -13.31
#